data_AF-A0A150MZK1-F1
#
_entry.id   AF-A0A150MZK1-F1
#
_cell.length_a   1.000
_cell.length_b   1.000
_cell.length_c   1.000
_cell.angle_alpha   90.00
_cell.angle_beta   90.00
_cell.angle_gamma   90.00
#
_symmetry.space_group_name_H-M   'P 1'
#
loop_
_entity.id
_entity.type
_entity.pdbx_description
1 polymer ?
#
loop_
_entity_poly.entity_id
_entity_poly.type
_entity_poly.pdbx_seq_one_letter_code
_entity_poly.pdbx_strand_id
1 'polypeptide(L)'
;MEGTYFKPSAQDFESFINEWFETVYCQDKSETTIETRRYIIDGHLIPYFKKMPIKDINTRVIDTFFAELRKNGRYPRKKTEHEEKENKDLSESYLHIIFSLLNQAFKKAVAWGLIKANPWKTLKKFRLRIIKVKKIRHGRKKR
;
A
#
# COMPACT_ATOMS: atom_id res chain seq x y z
N MET A 1 25.74 -27.27 -4.50
CA MET A 1 24.33 -26.95 -4.85
C MET A 1 23.62 -26.58 -3.55
N GLU A 2 23.54 -25.30 -3.23
CA GLU A 2 22.91 -24.86 -1.98
C GLU A 2 21.40 -24.71 -2.20
N GLY A 3 20.66 -25.75 -1.80
CA GLY A 3 19.21 -25.69 -1.67
C GLY A 3 18.85 -24.76 -0.51
N THR A 4 18.66 -23.47 -0.79
CA THR A 4 18.18 -22.50 0.20
C THR A 4 16.76 -22.89 0.60
N TYR A 5 16.63 -23.50 1.78
CA TYR A 5 15.36 -23.89 2.38
C TYR A 5 14.60 -22.62 2.78
N PHE A 6 13.74 -22.14 1.88
CA PHE A 6 12.85 -21.02 2.13
C PHE A 6 11.71 -21.51 3.01
N LYS A 7 11.77 -21.24 4.33
CA LYS A 7 10.63 -21.43 5.22
C LYS A 7 9.73 -20.20 5.10
N PRO A 8 8.61 -20.25 4.35
CA PRO A 8 7.70 -19.12 4.28
C PRO A 8 7.22 -18.84 5.70
N SER A 9 7.50 -17.64 6.21
CA SER A 9 7.01 -17.28 7.54
C SER A 9 5.49 -17.26 7.49
N ALA A 10 4.86 -17.76 8.56
CA ALA A 10 3.41 -17.67 8.74
C ALA A 10 3.00 -16.27 9.22
N GLN A 11 3.81 -15.25 8.93
CA GLN A 11 3.59 -13.90 9.42
C GLN A 11 2.38 -13.28 8.74
N ASP A 12 1.48 -12.73 9.56
CA ASP A 12 0.33 -11.98 9.11
C ASP A 12 0.75 -10.67 8.43
N PHE A 13 -0.06 -10.25 7.45
CA PHE A 13 0.19 -9.00 6.74
C PHE A 13 0.22 -7.79 7.69
N GLU A 14 -0.63 -7.78 8.73
CA GLU A 14 -0.69 -6.69 9.70
C GLU A 14 0.64 -6.51 10.45
N SER A 15 1.22 -7.59 10.98
CA SER A 15 2.51 -7.52 11.67
C SER A 15 3.61 -7.09 10.73
N PHE A 16 3.65 -7.64 9.52
CA PHE A 16 4.63 -7.26 8.51
C PHE A 16 4.54 -5.78 8.10
N ILE A 17 3.34 -5.29 7.75
CA ILE A 17 3.20 -3.94 7.20
C ILE A 17 3.53 -2.90 8.27
N ASN A 18 3.20 -3.17 9.54
CA ASN A 18 3.58 -2.31 10.66
C ASN A 18 5.09 -2.26 10.85
N GLU A 19 5.75 -3.42 10.92
CA GLU A 19 7.21 -3.51 11.08
C GLU A 19 7.94 -2.80 9.93
N TRP A 20 7.55 -3.07 8.68
CA TRP A 20 8.11 -2.40 7.51
C TRP A 20 7.88 -0.88 7.54
N PHE A 21 6.68 -0.45 7.95
CA PHE A 21 6.34 0.96 7.97
C PHE A 21 7.21 1.73 8.98
N GLU A 22 7.36 1.20 10.19
CA GLU A 22 8.13 1.84 11.26
C GLU A 22 9.63 1.78 11.01
N THR A 23 10.15 0.62 10.61
CA THR A 23 11.61 0.39 10.51
C THR A 23 12.21 0.87 9.19
N VAL A 24 11.42 0.91 8.10
CA VAL A 24 11.92 1.23 6.76
C VAL A 24 11.27 2.50 6.22
N TYR A 25 9.94 2.60 6.24
CA TYR A 25 9.25 3.69 5.55
C TYR A 25 9.43 5.04 6.27
N CYS A 26 9.37 5.05 7.59
CA CYS A 26 9.43 6.28 8.41
C CYS A 26 10.81 6.96 8.43
N GLN A 27 11.91 6.23 8.19
CA GLN A 27 13.28 6.74 8.41
C GLN A 27 13.64 8.03 7.62
N ASP A 28 13.04 8.24 6.45
CA ASP A 28 13.37 9.36 5.55
C ASP A 28 12.11 10.16 5.13
N LYS A 29 11.09 10.21 5.99
CA LYS A 29 9.81 10.85 5.63
C LYS A 29 9.43 11.91 6.66
N SER A 30 8.76 12.96 6.18
CA SER A 30 8.20 13.97 7.08
C SER A 30 7.06 13.38 7.89
N GLU A 31 6.84 13.87 9.10
CA GLU A 31 5.75 13.42 9.99
C GLU A 31 4.39 13.47 9.29
N THR A 32 4.05 14.60 8.66
CA THR A 32 2.83 14.74 7.86
C THR A 32 2.68 13.69 6.75
N THR A 33 3.81 13.27 6.17
CA THR A 33 3.83 12.21 5.16
C THR A 33 3.52 10.88 5.82
N ILE A 34 4.20 10.55 6.92
CA ILE A 34 4.02 9.33 7.70
C ILE A 34 2.56 9.21 8.14
N GLU A 35 2.01 10.22 8.80
CA GLU A 35 0.61 10.23 9.28
C GLU A 35 -0.38 9.93 8.16
N THR A 36 -0.19 10.56 6.99
CA THR A 36 -1.07 10.33 5.84
C THR A 36 -1.01 8.88 5.34
N ARG A 37 0.18 8.26 5.36
CA ARG A 37 0.33 6.87 4.88
C ARG A 37 -0.10 5.87 5.94
N ARG A 38 0.11 6.20 7.21
CA ARG A 38 -0.41 5.44 8.35
C ARG A 38 -1.94 5.36 8.27
N TYR A 39 -2.61 6.48 8.06
CA TYR A 39 -4.06 6.54 7.85
C TYR A 39 -4.54 5.63 6.70
N ILE A 40 -3.79 5.59 5.60
CA ILE A 40 -4.09 4.70 4.46
C ILE A 40 -3.91 3.23 4.85
N ILE A 41 -2.85 2.91 5.61
CA ILE A 41 -2.58 1.55 6.08
C ILE A 41 -3.70 1.07 7.01
N ASP A 42 -3.99 1.83 8.06
CA ASP A 42 -5.01 1.47 9.04
C ASP A 42 -6.43 1.47 8.46
N GLY A 43 -6.73 2.39 7.53
CA GLY A 43 -8.07 2.55 6.98
C GLY A 43 -8.40 1.62 5.81
N HIS A 44 -7.40 1.16 5.04
CA HIS A 44 -7.64 0.37 3.83
C HIS A 44 -6.88 -0.95 3.80
N LEU A 45 -5.58 -0.94 4.13
CA LEU A 45 -4.72 -2.11 3.96
C LEU A 45 -4.97 -3.14 5.06
N ILE A 46 -4.83 -2.73 6.32
CA ILE A 46 -5.06 -3.62 7.47
C ILE A 46 -6.46 -4.23 7.41
N PRO A 47 -7.58 -3.49 7.31
CA PRO A 47 -8.91 -4.10 7.37
C PRO A 47 -9.17 -5.12 6.25
N TYR A 48 -8.54 -4.95 5.08
CA TYR A 48 -8.68 -5.89 3.97
C TYR A 48 -7.79 -7.13 4.11
N PHE A 49 -6.52 -6.93 4.47
CA PHE A 49 -5.51 -7.99 4.50
C PHE A 49 -5.29 -8.60 5.89
N LYS A 50 -5.99 -8.12 6.94
CA LYS A 50 -5.74 -8.42 8.37
C LYS A 50 -5.52 -9.91 8.65
N LYS A 51 -6.40 -10.75 8.13
CA LYS A 51 -6.43 -12.20 8.42
C LYS A 51 -5.72 -13.03 7.36
N MET A 52 -5.02 -12.40 6.41
CA MET A 52 -4.27 -13.10 5.38
C MET A 52 -2.79 -13.10 5.73
N PRO A 53 -2.14 -14.28 5.70
CA PRO A 53 -0.69 -14.34 5.77
C PRO A 53 -0.09 -13.74 4.49
N ILE A 54 1.05 -13.07 4.63
CA ILE A 54 1.66 -12.32 3.53
C ILE A 54 1.95 -13.18 2.29
N LYS A 55 2.26 -14.47 2.49
CA LYS A 55 2.54 -15.45 1.43
C LYS A 55 1.34 -15.72 0.52
N ASP A 56 0.12 -15.56 1.02
CA ASP A 56 -1.11 -15.84 0.28
C ASP A 56 -1.60 -14.62 -0.51
N ILE A 57 -0.97 -13.44 -0.30
CA ILE A 57 -1.29 -12.24 -1.06
C ILE A 57 -0.69 -12.34 -2.45
N ASN A 58 -1.50 -12.81 -3.38
CA ASN A 58 -1.17 -12.90 -4.79
C ASN A 58 -1.73 -11.71 -5.59
N THR A 59 -1.40 -11.69 -6.88
CA THR A 59 -1.86 -10.67 -7.83
C THR A 59 -3.39 -10.53 -7.87
N ARG A 60 -4.14 -11.64 -7.78
CA ARG A 60 -5.61 -11.65 -7.80
C ARG A 60 -6.22 -10.99 -6.57
N VAL A 61 -5.65 -11.23 -5.39
CA VAL A 61 -6.07 -10.57 -4.15
C VAL A 61 -5.86 -9.05 -4.27
N ILE A 62 -4.73 -8.62 -4.82
CA ILE A 62 -4.43 -7.20 -5.04
C ILE A 62 -5.40 -6.57 -6.04
N ASP A 63 -5.67 -7.22 -7.18
CA ASP A 63 -6.64 -6.72 -8.16
C ASP A 63 -8.05 -6.60 -7.55
N THR A 64 -8.45 -7.58 -6.74
CA THR A 64 -9.74 -7.58 -6.04
C THR A 64 -9.80 -6.43 -5.03
N PHE A 65 -8.75 -6.23 -4.24
CA PHE A 65 -8.63 -5.11 -3.31
C PHE A 65 -8.84 -3.77 -4.00
N PHE A 66 -8.18 -3.52 -5.14
CA PHE A 66 -8.36 -2.25 -5.83
C PHE A 66 -9.74 -2.11 -6.49
N ALA A 67 -10.35 -3.21 -6.94
CA ALA A 67 -11.72 -3.19 -7.44
C ALA A 67 -12.71 -2.81 -6.33
N GLU A 68 -12.57 -3.39 -5.14
CA GLU A 68 -13.37 -3.04 -3.98
C GLU A 68 -13.12 -1.62 -3.50
N LEU A 69 -11.86 -1.19 -3.50
CA LEU A 69 -11.46 0.15 -3.11
C LEU A 69 -12.07 1.21 -4.06
N ARG A 70 -12.09 0.96 -5.38
CA ARG A 70 -12.79 1.82 -6.35
C ARG A 70 -14.29 1.88 -6.11
N LYS A 71 -14.91 0.76 -5.72
CA LYS A 71 -16.35 0.68 -5.46
C LYS A 71 -16.75 1.34 -4.13
N ASN A 72 -15.91 1.23 -3.10
CA ASN A 72 -16.21 1.64 -1.73
C ASN A 72 -15.74 3.07 -1.39
N GLY A 73 -14.91 3.71 -2.22
CA GLY A 73 -14.48 5.09 -2.03
C GLY A 73 -13.40 5.28 -0.94
N ARG A 74 -13.18 6.53 -0.50
CA ARG A 74 -12.22 6.84 0.58
C ARG A 74 -12.77 6.35 1.91
N TYR A 75 -11.87 5.90 2.79
CA TYR A 75 -12.22 5.73 4.20
C TYR A 75 -12.63 7.11 4.76
N PRO A 76 -13.75 7.22 5.49
CA PRO A 76 -14.24 8.50 5.98
C PRO A 76 -13.26 9.10 6.99
N ARG A 77 -12.86 10.37 6.79
CA ARG A 77 -11.90 11.07 7.67
C ARG A 77 -12.55 11.55 8.97
N LYS A 78 -13.87 11.72 8.99
CA LYS A 78 -14.76 11.93 10.15
C LYS A 78 -16.19 11.63 9.66
N LYS A 79 -17.02 10.97 10.46
CA LYS A 79 -18.48 10.93 10.20
C LYS A 79 -19.04 12.29 10.59
N THR A 80 -18.96 13.27 9.71
CA THR A 80 -19.83 14.45 9.81
C THR A 80 -21.21 14.01 9.32
N GLU A 81 -22.25 14.31 10.08
CA GLU A 81 -23.65 13.96 9.79
C GLU A 81 -24.16 14.51 8.44
N HIS A 82 -23.38 15.39 7.80
CA HIS A 82 -23.70 16.12 6.57
C HIS A 82 -22.84 15.77 5.36
N GLU A 83 -21.98 14.74 5.40
CA GLU A 83 -21.39 14.22 4.15
C GLU A 83 -22.27 13.08 3.64
N GLU A 84 -23.29 13.46 2.86
CA GLU A 84 -23.90 12.55 1.90
C GLU A 84 -22.79 11.77 1.20
N LYS A 85 -23.00 10.46 1.04
CA LYS A 85 -22.12 9.56 0.28
C LYS A 85 -22.10 9.99 -1.18
N GLU A 86 -21.50 11.13 -1.49
CA GLU A 86 -20.99 11.38 -2.83
C GLU A 86 -20.03 10.23 -3.09
N ASN A 87 -20.43 9.32 -3.98
CA ASN A 87 -19.57 8.34 -4.61
C ASN A 87 -18.49 9.10 -5.40
N LYS A 88 -17.60 9.80 -4.70
CA LYS A 88 -16.41 10.40 -5.28
C LYS A 88 -15.49 9.23 -5.58
N ASP A 89 -15.51 8.81 -6.84
CA ASP A 89 -14.48 7.98 -7.43
C ASP A 89 -13.14 8.37 -6.82
N LEU A 90 -12.44 7.38 -6.27
CA LEU A 90 -11.15 7.61 -5.67
C LEU A 90 -10.24 8.28 -6.68
N SER A 91 -9.74 9.47 -6.32
CA SER A 91 -8.75 10.17 -7.13
C SER A 91 -7.61 9.19 -7.50
N GLU A 92 -7.28 9.12 -8.78
CA GLU A 92 -6.26 8.21 -9.31
C GLU A 92 -4.92 8.37 -8.57
N SER A 93 -4.60 9.61 -8.15
CA SER A 93 -3.45 9.93 -7.29
C SER A 93 -3.45 9.18 -5.96
N TYR A 94 -4.61 8.97 -5.34
CA TYR A 94 -4.76 8.24 -4.08
C TYR A 94 -4.51 6.75 -4.27
N LEU A 95 -5.07 6.16 -5.34
CA LEU A 95 -4.80 4.78 -5.73
C LEU A 95 -3.30 4.57 -6.03
N HIS A 96 -2.65 5.54 -6.66
CA HIS A 96 -1.20 5.51 -6.91
C HIS A 96 -0.38 5.52 -5.62
N ILE A 97 -0.79 6.26 -4.59
CA ILE A 97 -0.10 6.26 -3.30
C ILE A 97 -0.17 4.86 -2.68
N ILE A 98 -1.36 4.26 -2.65
CA ILE A 98 -1.58 2.90 -2.14
C ILE A 98 -0.77 1.87 -2.94
N PHE A 99 -0.83 1.97 -4.26
CA PHE A 99 -0.06 1.12 -5.17
C PHE A 99 1.45 1.20 -4.90
N SER A 100 1.98 2.42 -4.77
CA SER A 100 3.40 2.64 -4.50
C SER A 100 3.81 2.12 -3.12
N LEU A 101 2.96 2.30 -2.11
CA LEU A 101 3.20 1.84 -0.75
C LEU A 101 3.31 0.31 -0.69
N LEU A 102 2.31 -0.37 -1.25
CA LEU A 102 2.30 -1.83 -1.32
C LEU A 102 3.50 -2.36 -2.10
N ASN A 103 3.81 -1.79 -3.27
CA ASN A 103 4.97 -2.24 -4.05
C ASN A 103 6.29 -2.10 -3.25
N GLN A 104 6.46 -1.03 -2.48
CA GLN A 104 7.65 -0.87 -1.62
C GLN A 104 7.68 -1.89 -0.48
N ALA A 105 6.53 -2.12 0.17
CA ALA A 105 6.40 -3.13 1.20
C ALA A 105 6.74 -4.53 0.65
N PHE A 106 6.07 -4.97 -0.41
CA PHE A 106 6.30 -6.30 -0.99
C PHE A 106 7.73 -6.49 -1.55
N LYS A 107 8.39 -5.42 -2.03
CA LYS A 107 9.83 -5.50 -2.35
C LYS A 107 10.67 -5.83 -1.11
N LYS A 108 10.36 -5.21 0.03
CA LYS A 108 11.03 -5.52 1.30
C LYS A 108 10.64 -6.90 1.83
N ALA A 109 9.39 -7.33 1.65
CA ALA A 109 8.97 -8.68 2.00
C ALA A 109 9.75 -9.77 1.26
N VAL A 110 10.07 -9.56 -0.02
CA VAL A 110 10.97 -10.45 -0.77
C VAL A 110 12.39 -10.39 -0.21
N ALA A 111 12.90 -9.19 0.06
CA ALA A 111 14.25 -9.00 0.62
C ALA A 111 14.41 -9.63 2.02
N TRP A 112 13.35 -9.65 2.83
CA TRP A 112 13.29 -10.28 4.15
C TRP A 112 12.96 -11.78 4.08
N GLY A 113 12.76 -12.32 2.89
CA GLY A 113 12.46 -13.75 2.71
C GLY A 113 11.07 -14.17 3.21
N LEU A 114 10.11 -13.24 3.31
CA LEU A 114 8.73 -13.55 3.70
C LEU A 114 7.93 -14.12 2.53
N ILE A 115 8.22 -13.66 1.32
CA ILE A 115 7.59 -14.13 0.08
C ILE A 115 8.64 -14.48 -0.99
N LYS A 116 8.36 -15.52 -1.78
CA LYS A 116 9.31 -16.04 -2.78
C LYS A 116 9.51 -15.09 -3.97
N ALA A 117 8.46 -14.38 -4.37
CA ALA A 117 8.48 -13.47 -5.50
C ALA A 117 7.49 -12.34 -5.29
N ASN A 118 7.85 -11.14 -5.76
CA ASN A 118 7.00 -9.98 -5.65
C ASN A 118 5.73 -10.16 -6.54
N PRO A 119 4.51 -10.28 -5.96
CA PRO A 119 3.27 -10.46 -6.71
C PRO A 119 2.90 -9.25 -7.60
N TRP A 120 3.67 -8.16 -7.52
CA TRP A 120 3.49 -6.94 -8.30
C TRP A 120 4.22 -6.95 -9.65
N LYS A 121 5.20 -7.82 -9.87
CA LYS A 121 5.89 -7.90 -11.19
C LYS A 121 4.94 -8.32 -12.32
N THR A 122 3.90 -9.07 -11.99
CA THR A 122 2.86 -9.56 -12.91
C THR A 122 1.72 -8.56 -13.13
N LEU A 123 1.58 -7.53 -12.28
CA LEU A 123 0.62 -6.42 -12.45
C LEU A 123 1.06 -5.46 -13.57
N LYS A 124 1.21 -5.96 -14.81
CA LYS A 124 1.44 -5.13 -16.01
C LYS A 124 0.27 -4.15 -16.28
N LYS A 125 -0.90 -4.38 -15.68
CA LYS A 125 -2.18 -3.80 -16.10
C LYS A 125 -2.67 -2.60 -15.26
N PHE A 126 -2.03 -2.30 -14.13
CA PHE A 126 -2.30 -1.04 -13.39
C PHE A 126 -1.59 0.18 -14.00
N ARG A 127 -1.06 0.06 -15.23
CA ARG A 127 -0.71 1.19 -16.11
C ARG A 127 -1.96 1.89 -16.67
N LEU A 128 -2.92 2.21 -15.80
CA LEU A 128 -4.03 3.08 -16.19
C LEU A 128 -3.50 4.51 -16.26
N ARG A 129 -3.36 4.97 -17.51
CA ARG A 129 -3.35 6.37 -17.98
C ARG A 129 -2.54 7.35 -17.12
N ILE A 130 -1.23 7.18 -17.24
CA ILE A 130 -0.19 8.09 -16.77
C ILE A 130 -0.42 9.51 -17.35
N ILE A 131 -1.24 10.35 -16.71
CA ILE A 131 -1.06 11.79 -16.85
C ILE A 131 0.22 12.09 -16.08
N LYS A 132 1.24 12.57 -16.79
CA LYS A 132 2.49 13.09 -16.23
C LYS A 132 2.17 14.04 -15.08
N VAL A 133 2.12 13.56 -13.83
CA VAL A 133 2.23 14.45 -12.67
C VAL A 133 3.69 14.89 -12.66
N LYS A 134 3.90 16.02 -13.33
CA LYS A 134 5.13 16.79 -13.32
C LYS A 134 5.54 16.86 -11.85
N LYS A 135 6.73 16.33 -11.57
CA LYS A 135 7.36 16.33 -10.26
C LYS A 135 7.54 17.78 -9.82
N ILE A 136 6.52 18.39 -9.20
CA ILE A 136 6.68 19.67 -8.50
C ILE A 136 7.43 19.33 -7.23
N ARG A 137 8.77 19.28 -7.37
CA ARG A 137 9.68 19.42 -6.24
C ARG A 137 9.34 20.77 -5.62
N HIS A 138 8.54 20.77 -4.56
CA HIS A 138 8.44 21.93 -3.70
C HIS A 138 9.82 22.09 -3.06
N GLY A 139 10.62 22.98 -3.63
CA GLY A 139 11.85 23.42 -3.04
C GLY A 139 11.55 23.94 -1.64
N ARG A 140 12.13 23.29 -0.64
CA ARG A 140 12.28 23.89 0.69
C ARG A 140 13.08 25.17 0.52
N LYS A 141 12.41 26.32 0.46
CA LYS A 141 13.04 27.60 0.77
C LYS A 141 13.34 27.57 2.27
N LYS A 142 14.58 27.25 2.61
CA LYS A 142 15.16 27.58 3.91
C LYS A 142 15.28 29.10 3.94
N ARG A 143 14.51 29.74 4.81
CA ARG A 143 14.81 31.09 5.28
C ARG A 143 15.87 30.99 6.35
#